data_AF-A0A7V7D0L6-F1
#
_entry.id   AF-A0A7V7D0L6-F1
#
_cell.length_a   1.000
_cell.length_b   1.000
_cell.length_c   1.000
_cell.angle_alpha   90.00
_cell.angle_beta   90.00
_cell.angle_gamma   90.00
#
_symmetry.space_group_name_H-M   'P 1'
#
loop_
_entity.id
_entity.type
_entity.pdbx_description
1 polymer ?
#
loop_
_entity_poly.entity_id
_entity_poly.type
_entity_poly.pdbx_seq_one_letter_code
_entity_poly.pdbx_strand_id
1 'polypeptide(L)'
;MNDSGTTGAVLVVDDEAVVRKGIQRVLEKKGLETVLAANGKDALARLDSQPFRLALLDIRMPDMDGVALLRTIRSQYPETGVIMITGYPTIDDAVHCIKLGAIDYLVKPFSLDDLKSSLRKADCSNLTEVRSTVKNAGLETGSTEDVMIGQSLPMRKIFDKILKVAPTDSTVLITGESGTGKELVARAIHQNSHRKDREFVAVDCSSLVETLLESELFGHVKGSFTGAHQTKHGFFELANHGTFFFDEIANLSLKIQAKLLRVIQEREFIKVGDHKRVQLDIRIVSASNKNLEESVKAEKFREDLYYRLSVVPLKLPPLRKRKEDVPLLMDHFLAKFSNKMKKAAPQVSDDAMEMLVDYAWPGNVRELEHTVERILILEDTDVIRPRDLPSFISRRQNEFQMFSEEPLSLEELEKKYIRFVLARTKGRKSKAANILGINRKTLGQKIKKYDLS
;
A
#
# COMPACT_ATOMS: atom_id res chain seq x y z
N MET A 1 9.92 1.28 34.81
CA MET A 1 9.05 2.02 35.77
C MET A 1 8.79 3.39 35.19
N ASN A 2 7.53 3.82 35.26
CA ASN A 2 6.93 5.05 34.72
C ASN A 2 6.76 5.07 33.20
N ASP A 3 5.78 4.29 32.73
CA ASP A 3 5.04 4.60 31.52
C ASP A 3 4.23 5.87 31.83
N SER A 4 4.74 7.03 31.41
CA SER A 4 4.08 8.32 31.60
C SER A 4 2.81 8.34 30.73
N GLY A 5 1.75 7.77 31.32
CA GLY A 5 0.43 7.63 30.73
C GLY A 5 -0.13 8.99 30.33
N THR A 6 -0.59 9.04 29.10
CA THR A 6 -1.36 10.11 28.50
C THR A 6 -2.56 10.44 29.40
N THR A 7 -2.51 11.58 30.08
CA THR A 7 -3.55 12.10 30.97
C THR A 7 -4.80 12.46 30.16
N GLY A 8 -5.75 11.54 30.05
CA GLY A 8 -7.07 11.79 29.48
C GLY A 8 -8.14 11.19 30.39
N ALA A 9 -9.16 11.99 30.72
CA ALA A 9 -10.25 11.55 31.59
C ALA A 9 -11.13 10.49 30.90
N VAL A 10 -11.63 9.53 31.68
CA VAL A 10 -12.57 8.49 31.26
C VAL A 10 -13.96 8.79 31.83
N LEU A 11 -14.96 8.89 30.96
CA LEU A 11 -16.35 9.07 31.34
C LEU A 11 -17.00 7.70 31.58
N VAL A 12 -17.67 7.52 32.72
CA VAL A 12 -18.44 6.31 33.03
C VAL A 12 -19.90 6.70 33.21
N VAL A 13 -20.77 6.11 32.40
CA VAL A 13 -22.21 6.39 32.37
C VAL A 13 -22.95 5.08 32.60
N ASP A 14 -23.64 4.99 33.73
CA ASP A 14 -24.35 3.79 34.17
C ASP A 14 -25.39 4.24 35.18
N ASP A 15 -26.60 3.70 35.18
CA ASP A 15 -27.65 4.10 36.12
C ASP A 15 -27.39 3.53 37.53
N GLU A 16 -26.71 2.38 37.62
CA GLU A 16 -26.38 1.72 38.88
C GLU A 16 -25.15 2.34 39.57
N ALA A 17 -25.38 2.98 40.73
CA ALA A 17 -24.31 3.58 41.53
C ALA A 17 -23.24 2.58 42.00
N VAL A 18 -23.60 1.30 42.15
CA VAL A 18 -22.67 0.23 42.53
C VAL A 18 -21.68 -0.06 41.41
N VAL A 19 -22.16 -0.13 40.16
CA VAL A 19 -21.33 -0.37 38.98
C VAL A 19 -20.43 0.82 38.69
N ARG A 20 -20.96 2.06 38.75
CA ARG A 20 -20.16 3.29 38.61
C ARG A 20 -18.95 3.31 39.57
N LYS A 21 -19.19 3.03 40.85
CA LYS A 21 -18.13 2.98 41.88
C LYS A 21 -17.18 1.79 41.69
N GLY A 22 -17.68 0.67 41.18
CA GLY A 22 -16.87 -0.51 40.84
C GLY A 22 -15.85 -0.18 39.75
N ILE A 23 -16.31 0.39 38.65
CA ILE A 23 -15.46 0.80 37.51
C ILE A 23 -14.47 1.89 37.93
N GLN A 24 -14.94 2.89 38.70
CA GLN A 24 -14.10 3.97 39.23
C GLN A 24 -12.86 3.43 39.97
N ARG A 25 -13.07 2.53 40.95
CA ARG A 25 -11.98 1.94 41.75
C ARG A 25 -10.95 1.19 40.91
N VAL A 26 -11.38 0.61 39.79
CA VAL A 26 -10.52 -0.17 38.89
C VAL A 26 -9.66 0.75 38.04
N LEU A 27 -10.24 1.84 37.55
CA LEU A 27 -9.56 2.84 36.73
C LEU A 27 -8.62 3.72 37.56
N GLU A 28 -9.01 4.09 38.79
CA GLU A 28 -8.15 4.83 39.74
C GLU A 28 -6.88 4.04 40.10
N LYS A 29 -6.98 2.70 40.25
CA LYS A 29 -5.81 1.83 40.46
C LYS A 29 -4.80 1.85 39.32
N LYS A 30 -5.21 2.28 38.12
CA LYS A 30 -4.33 2.47 36.95
C LYS A 30 -3.82 3.92 36.80
N GLY A 31 -4.21 4.84 37.68
CA GLY A 31 -3.85 6.26 37.59
C GLY A 31 -4.63 7.03 36.52
N LEU A 32 -5.80 6.54 36.09
CA LEU A 32 -6.68 7.25 35.16
C LEU A 32 -7.69 8.11 35.93
N GLU A 33 -7.85 9.36 35.49
CA GLU A 33 -8.90 10.23 36.00
C GLU A 33 -10.27 9.77 35.47
N THR A 34 -11.25 9.66 36.36
CA THR A 34 -12.58 9.15 36.01
C THR A 34 -13.67 10.13 36.41
N VAL A 35 -14.66 10.28 35.54
CA VAL A 35 -15.81 11.15 35.76
C VAL A 35 -17.07 10.32 35.63
N LEU A 36 -17.91 10.35 36.66
CA LEU A 36 -19.09 9.51 36.76
C LEU A 36 -20.36 10.29 36.40
N ALA A 37 -21.06 9.90 35.35
CA ALA A 37 -22.37 10.45 35.01
C ALA A 37 -23.48 9.45 35.36
N ALA A 38 -24.59 9.96 35.87
CA ALA A 38 -25.70 9.09 36.27
C ALA A 38 -26.62 8.70 35.12
N ASN A 39 -26.86 9.64 34.20
CA ASN A 39 -27.81 9.50 33.11
C ASN A 39 -27.20 10.06 31.81
N GLY A 40 -27.78 9.73 30.65
CA GLY A 40 -27.29 10.21 29.35
C GLY A 40 -27.28 11.74 29.19
N LYS A 41 -28.17 12.48 29.86
CA LYS A 41 -28.16 13.96 29.86
C LYS A 41 -27.00 14.55 30.67
N ASP A 42 -26.69 13.94 31.82
CA ASP A 42 -25.52 14.31 32.64
C ASP A 42 -24.22 13.99 31.90
N ALA A 43 -24.19 12.88 31.14
CA ALA A 43 -23.07 12.53 30.28
C ALA A 43 -22.81 13.61 29.21
N LEU A 44 -23.85 14.07 28.51
CA LEU A 44 -23.72 15.14 27.51
C LEU A 44 -23.26 16.47 28.13
N ALA A 45 -23.85 16.89 29.25
CA ALA A 45 -23.44 18.12 29.94
C ALA A 45 -21.96 18.07 30.36
N ARG A 46 -21.44 16.88 30.70
CA ARG A 46 -20.03 16.71 31.04
C ARG A 46 -19.13 16.67 29.82
N LEU A 47 -19.56 16.04 28.73
CA LEU A 47 -18.86 16.06 27.44
C LEU A 47 -18.69 17.49 26.91
N ASP A 48 -19.68 18.37 27.15
CA ASP A 48 -19.59 19.79 26.81
C ASP A 48 -18.60 20.56 27.70
N SER A 49 -18.41 20.12 28.94
CA SER A 49 -17.55 20.81 29.92
C SER A 49 -16.07 20.46 29.81
N GLN A 50 -15.73 19.25 29.37
CA GLN A 50 -14.35 18.78 29.23
C GLN A 50 -14.23 17.64 28.20
N PRO A 51 -13.11 17.56 27.46
CA PRO A 51 -12.89 16.48 26.51
C PRO A 51 -12.56 15.15 27.22
N PHE A 52 -13.16 14.06 26.75
CA PHE A 52 -12.91 12.72 27.25
C PHE A 52 -12.22 11.85 26.19
N ARG A 53 -11.27 11.02 26.63
CA ARG A 53 -10.60 10.03 25.76
C ARG A 53 -11.50 8.84 25.49
N LEU A 54 -12.23 8.41 26.51
CA LEU A 54 -13.02 7.19 26.49
C LEU A 54 -14.31 7.37 27.27
N ALA A 55 -15.42 6.88 26.73
CA ALA A 55 -16.70 6.79 27.40
C ALA A 55 -17.12 5.31 27.54
N LEU A 56 -17.42 4.89 28.76
CA LEU A 56 -18.05 3.62 29.10
C LEU A 56 -19.55 3.88 29.27
N LEU A 57 -20.39 3.33 28.39
CA LEU A 57 -21.82 3.62 28.36
C LEU A 57 -22.64 2.35 28.62
N ASP A 58 -23.55 2.39 29.60
CA ASP A 58 -24.60 1.38 29.69
C ASP A 58 -25.59 1.52 28.52
N ILE A 59 -26.03 0.40 27.95
CA ILE A 59 -27.08 0.36 26.93
C ILE A 59 -28.43 0.73 27.54
N ARG A 60 -28.76 0.19 28.71
CA ARG A 60 -30.09 0.39 29.30
C ARG A 60 -30.03 1.46 30.37
N MET A 61 -30.47 2.67 30.02
CA MET A 61 -30.64 3.76 30.98
C MET A 61 -32.07 4.33 30.91
N PRO A 62 -32.67 4.72 32.04
CA PRO A 62 -34.09 5.08 32.12
C PRO A 62 -34.48 6.37 31.38
N ASP A 63 -33.54 7.29 31.12
CA ASP A 63 -33.84 8.59 30.49
C ASP A 63 -33.52 8.65 29.00
N MET A 64 -32.42 8.03 28.58
CA MET A 64 -31.92 8.07 27.21
C MET A 64 -31.20 6.77 26.92
N ASP A 65 -31.60 6.09 25.84
CA ASP A 65 -30.99 4.83 25.41
C ASP A 65 -29.49 5.04 25.15
N GLY A 66 -28.64 4.14 25.68
CA GLY A 66 -27.19 4.19 25.48
C GLY A 66 -26.79 4.16 24.01
N VAL A 67 -27.61 3.51 23.16
CA VAL A 67 -27.40 3.50 21.70
C VAL A 67 -27.66 4.88 21.08
N ALA A 68 -28.64 5.64 21.60
CA ALA A 68 -28.89 7.00 21.15
C ALA A 68 -27.76 7.94 21.59
N LEU A 69 -27.22 7.75 22.80
CA LEU A 69 -26.05 8.49 23.29
C LEU A 69 -24.80 8.22 22.44
N LEU A 70 -24.55 6.96 22.06
CA LEU A 70 -23.46 6.59 21.15
C LEU A 70 -23.53 7.36 19.83
N ARG A 71 -24.72 7.48 19.22
CA ARG A 71 -24.90 8.22 17.97
C ARG A 71 -24.58 9.71 18.13
N THR A 72 -25.01 10.32 19.22
CA THR A 72 -24.71 11.73 19.50
C THR A 72 -23.23 11.96 19.74
N ILE A 73 -22.57 11.08 20.52
CA ILE A 73 -21.13 11.16 20.78
C ILE A 73 -20.35 11.01 19.48
N ARG A 74 -20.67 10.02 18.63
CA ARG A 74 -19.97 9.85 17.35
C ARG A 74 -20.20 11.01 16.38
N SER A 75 -21.33 11.70 16.45
CA SER A 75 -21.62 12.85 15.58
C SER A 75 -20.98 14.16 16.06
N GLN A 76 -20.85 14.38 17.37
CA GLN A 76 -20.38 15.65 17.95
C GLN A 76 -18.95 15.58 18.49
N TYR A 77 -18.51 14.40 18.90
CA TYR A 77 -17.23 14.14 19.59
C TYR A 77 -16.55 12.89 18.99
N PRO A 78 -16.10 12.92 17.72
CA PRO A 78 -15.55 11.75 17.04
C PRO A 78 -14.26 11.21 17.68
N GLU A 79 -13.50 12.06 18.37
CA GLU A 79 -12.24 11.72 19.05
C GLU A 79 -12.43 10.94 20.37
N THR A 80 -13.66 10.86 20.87
CA THR A 80 -13.97 10.11 22.10
C THR A 80 -14.31 8.67 21.76
N GLY A 81 -13.45 7.74 22.19
CA GLY A 81 -13.72 6.32 22.07
C GLY A 81 -14.92 5.90 22.91
N VAL A 82 -15.76 4.98 22.42
CA VAL A 82 -16.95 4.52 23.16
C VAL A 82 -16.92 3.00 23.33
N ILE A 83 -17.11 2.51 24.55
CA ILE A 83 -17.29 1.09 24.88
C ILE A 83 -18.69 0.92 25.49
N MET A 84 -19.48 0.01 24.92
CA MET A 84 -20.82 -0.28 25.42
C MET A 84 -20.76 -1.35 26.51
N ILE A 85 -21.56 -1.20 27.56
CA ILE A 85 -21.71 -2.15 28.67
C ILE A 85 -23.19 -2.53 28.76
N THR A 86 -23.52 -3.81 28.99
CA THR A 86 -24.91 -4.25 29.19
C THR A 86 -25.03 -5.34 30.23
N GLY A 87 -26.15 -5.41 30.95
CA GLY A 87 -26.54 -6.57 31.76
C GLY A 87 -27.34 -7.65 31.00
N TYR A 88 -27.86 -7.34 29.82
CA TYR A 88 -28.70 -8.24 29.02
C TYR A 88 -28.19 -8.27 27.58
N PRO A 89 -27.24 -9.16 27.25
CA PRO A 89 -26.67 -9.21 25.92
C PRO A 89 -27.65 -9.86 24.93
N THR A 90 -27.83 -9.22 23.78
CA THR A 90 -28.36 -9.87 22.58
C THR A 90 -27.32 -9.78 21.47
N ILE A 91 -27.27 -10.79 20.60
CA ILE A 91 -26.32 -10.82 19.47
C ILE A 91 -26.58 -9.62 18.54
N ASP A 92 -27.85 -9.29 18.33
CA ASP A 92 -28.27 -8.20 17.46
C ASP A 92 -27.84 -6.83 17.99
N ASP A 93 -27.96 -6.58 19.30
CA ASP A 93 -27.54 -5.33 19.92
C ASP A 93 -26.02 -5.14 19.88
N ALA A 94 -25.25 -6.20 20.10
CA ALA A 94 -23.79 -6.14 20.04
C ALA A 94 -23.29 -5.80 18.63
N VAL A 95 -23.83 -6.46 17.60
CA VAL A 95 -23.49 -6.18 16.20
C VAL A 95 -23.93 -4.77 15.80
N HIS A 96 -25.10 -4.34 16.25
CA HIS A 96 -25.62 -3.01 15.97
C HIS A 96 -24.76 -1.90 16.60
N CYS A 97 -24.34 -2.05 17.86
CA CYS A 97 -23.48 -1.07 18.55
C CYS A 97 -22.11 -0.92 17.89
N ILE A 98 -21.48 -2.02 17.46
CA ILE A 98 -20.20 -1.97 16.75
C ILE A 98 -20.35 -1.28 15.38
N LYS A 99 -21.43 -1.56 14.63
CA LYS A 99 -21.71 -0.87 13.36
C LYS A 99 -21.90 0.63 13.52
N LEU A 100 -22.44 1.07 14.66
CA LEU A 100 -22.63 2.48 14.99
C LEU A 100 -21.34 3.17 15.49
N GLY A 101 -20.24 2.44 15.63
CA GLY A 101 -18.92 2.99 15.95
C GLY A 101 -18.49 2.83 17.41
N ALA A 102 -19.07 1.90 18.16
CA ALA A 102 -18.49 1.47 19.43
C ALA A 102 -17.20 0.65 19.19
N ILE A 103 -16.19 0.86 20.04
CA ILE A 103 -14.89 0.17 19.99
C ILE A 103 -15.03 -1.27 20.46
N ASP A 104 -15.82 -1.50 21.52
CA ASP A 104 -16.01 -2.81 22.11
C ASP A 104 -17.36 -2.89 22.83
N TYR A 105 -17.75 -4.12 23.16
CA TYR A 105 -19.01 -4.43 23.83
C TYR A 105 -18.76 -5.38 25.01
N LEU A 106 -19.11 -4.95 26.22
CA LEU A 106 -18.88 -5.67 27.48
C LEU A 106 -20.20 -6.12 28.12
N VAL A 107 -20.20 -7.34 28.65
CA VAL A 107 -21.37 -7.95 29.29
C VAL A 107 -21.16 -8.02 30.81
N LYS A 108 -22.09 -7.48 31.59
CA LYS A 108 -22.14 -7.61 33.05
C LYS A 108 -22.64 -9.02 33.42
N PRO A 109 -22.03 -9.70 34.40
CA PRO A 109 -20.85 -9.31 35.15
C PRO A 109 -19.56 -9.55 34.34
N PHE A 110 -18.71 -8.52 34.21
CA PHE A 110 -17.40 -8.61 33.55
C PHE A 110 -16.27 -8.67 34.59
N SER A 111 -15.21 -9.40 34.27
CA SER A 111 -14.02 -9.47 35.12
C SER A 111 -13.12 -8.24 34.92
N LEU A 112 -12.19 -8.03 35.86
CA LEU A 112 -11.18 -6.96 35.73
C LEU A 112 -10.30 -7.14 34.49
N ASP A 113 -10.10 -8.37 34.04
CA ASP A 113 -9.25 -8.65 32.89
C ASP A 113 -10.01 -8.39 31.57
N ASP A 114 -11.33 -8.59 31.55
CA ASP A 114 -12.19 -8.21 30.41
C ASP A 114 -12.15 -6.70 30.19
N LEU A 115 -12.35 -5.91 31.24
CA LEU A 115 -12.27 -4.44 31.17
C LEU A 115 -10.87 -3.97 30.74
N LYS A 116 -9.80 -4.60 31.25
CA LYS A 116 -8.43 -4.29 30.80
C LYS A 116 -8.21 -4.61 29.33
N SER A 117 -8.79 -5.69 28.82
CA SER A 117 -8.67 -6.08 27.43
C SER A 117 -9.37 -5.07 26.51
N SER A 118 -10.57 -4.62 26.87
CA SER A 118 -11.31 -3.61 26.12
C SER A 118 -10.65 -2.24 26.17
N LEU A 119 -10.08 -1.85 27.33
CA LEU A 119 -9.29 -0.62 27.45
C LEU A 119 -8.05 -0.64 26.54
N ARG A 120 -7.35 -1.78 26.42
CA ARG A 120 -6.23 -1.91 25.47
C ARG A 120 -6.68 -1.75 24.02
N LYS A 121 -7.87 -2.25 23.66
CA LYS A 121 -8.43 -2.04 22.32
C LYS A 121 -8.75 -0.55 22.07
N ALA A 122 -9.24 0.16 23.08
CA ALA A 122 -9.50 1.60 23.01
C ALA A 122 -8.23 2.46 22.95
N ASP A 123 -7.17 2.06 23.65
CA ASP A 123 -5.86 2.73 23.52
C ASP A 123 -5.25 2.51 22.13
N CYS A 124 -5.52 1.36 21.52
CA CYS A 124 -5.18 1.08 20.11
C CYS A 124 -6.08 1.80 19.10
N SER A 125 -7.29 2.26 19.46
CA SER A 125 -8.17 3.00 18.52
C SER A 125 -7.88 4.50 18.51
N ASN A 126 -7.58 5.10 19.67
CA ASN A 126 -7.38 6.55 19.77
C ASN A 126 -6.01 7.04 19.27
N LEU A 127 -5.04 6.14 19.08
CA LEU A 127 -3.83 6.43 18.29
C LEU A 127 -4.07 6.33 16.78
N THR A 128 -5.32 6.06 16.36
CA THR A 128 -5.61 5.51 15.04
C THR A 128 -6.79 6.20 14.34
N GLU A 129 -7.66 6.97 15.00
CA GLU A 129 -8.87 7.52 14.34
C GLU A 129 -8.69 8.80 13.47
N VAL A 130 -7.47 9.33 13.29
CA VAL A 130 -7.15 10.24 12.17
C VAL A 130 -6.30 9.54 11.08
N ARG A 131 -6.07 8.21 11.19
CA ARG A 131 -5.27 7.42 10.24
C ARG A 131 -5.86 6.03 9.87
N SER A 132 -7.04 5.66 10.35
CA SER A 132 -7.51 4.27 10.39
C SER A 132 -8.20 3.74 9.15
N THR A 133 -8.53 4.54 8.14
CA THR A 133 -8.98 3.96 6.85
C THR A 133 -7.80 3.34 6.07
N VAL A 134 -6.55 3.72 6.40
CA VAL A 134 -5.34 3.26 5.72
C VAL A 134 -4.58 2.17 6.50
N LYS A 135 -4.74 2.07 7.83
CA LYS A 135 -3.97 1.14 8.66
C LYS A 135 -4.41 -0.33 8.64
N ASN A 136 -5.66 -0.64 8.28
CA ASN A 136 -6.07 -2.04 8.05
C ASN A 136 -5.72 -2.54 6.64
N ALA A 137 -5.19 -1.66 5.79
CA ALA A 137 -4.90 -1.91 4.39
C ALA A 137 -3.42 -1.71 4.04
N GLY A 138 -2.52 -1.44 4.99
CA GLY A 138 -1.12 -1.23 4.63
C GLY A 138 -0.08 -1.41 5.71
N LEU A 139 1.16 -1.64 5.26
CA LEU A 139 2.34 -1.76 6.11
C LEU A 139 3.09 -0.43 6.19
N GLU A 140 3.52 -0.06 7.40
CA GLU A 140 4.34 1.13 7.64
C GLU A 140 5.75 0.96 7.03
N THR A 141 6.22 1.98 6.31
CA THR A 141 7.51 2.02 5.56
C THR A 141 8.44 3.15 6.03
N GLY A 142 8.13 3.78 7.18
CA GLY A 142 9.00 4.73 7.88
C GLY A 142 8.66 6.20 7.64
N SER A 143 8.06 6.55 6.50
CA SER A 143 7.42 7.85 6.28
C SER A 143 5.89 7.68 6.31
N THR A 144 5.16 8.70 6.75
CA THR A 144 3.70 8.72 6.67
C THR A 144 3.19 8.80 5.22
N GLU A 145 4.09 9.00 4.26
CA GLU A 145 3.81 9.20 2.83
C GLU A 145 4.04 7.95 1.98
N ASP A 146 4.75 6.94 2.47
CA ASP A 146 5.15 5.74 1.70
C ASP A 146 4.44 4.45 2.14
N VAL A 147 3.27 4.53 2.78
CA VAL A 147 2.57 3.32 3.29
C VAL A 147 2.25 2.37 2.15
N MET A 148 2.62 1.09 2.30
CA MET A 148 2.31 0.09 1.28
C MET A 148 0.85 -0.32 1.38
N ILE A 149 0.00 0.08 0.43
CA ILE A 149 -1.45 -0.14 0.48
C ILE A 149 -1.88 -1.36 -0.36
N GLY A 150 -2.81 -2.15 0.19
CA GLY A 150 -3.51 -3.25 -0.47
C GLY A 150 -4.42 -4.01 0.51
N GLN A 151 -5.64 -4.31 0.08
CA GLN A 151 -6.61 -5.12 0.82
C GLN A 151 -6.85 -6.49 0.17
N SER A 152 -6.46 -6.64 -1.09
CA SER A 152 -6.63 -7.86 -1.87
C SER A 152 -5.96 -9.07 -1.21
N LEU A 153 -6.55 -10.25 -1.40
CA LEU A 153 -6.01 -11.51 -0.86
C LEU A 153 -4.52 -11.75 -1.24
N PRO A 154 -4.07 -11.48 -2.49
CA PRO A 154 -2.66 -11.59 -2.85
C PRO A 154 -1.75 -10.67 -2.04
N MET A 155 -2.20 -9.45 -1.73
CA MET A 155 -1.45 -8.48 -0.94
C MET A 155 -1.37 -8.84 0.52
N ARG A 156 -2.46 -9.30 1.14
CA ARG A 156 -2.46 -9.80 2.53
C ARG A 156 -1.45 -10.93 2.73
N LYS A 157 -1.38 -11.87 1.79
CA LYS A 157 -0.37 -12.95 1.81
C LYS A 157 1.06 -12.43 1.72
N ILE A 158 1.30 -11.31 1.01
CA ILE A 158 2.61 -10.67 0.96
C ILE A 158 2.92 -10.00 2.30
N PHE A 159 1.94 -9.30 2.89
CA PHE A 159 2.12 -8.68 4.20
C PHE A 159 2.45 -9.70 5.29
N ASP A 160 1.74 -10.83 5.33
CA ASP A 160 2.03 -11.92 6.27
C ASP A 160 3.45 -12.47 6.10
N LYS A 161 3.93 -12.59 4.86
CA LYS A 161 5.30 -13.02 4.57
C LYS A 161 6.32 -11.97 4.99
N ILE A 162 6.05 -10.68 4.76
CA ILE A 162 6.91 -9.58 5.19
C ILE A 162 7.06 -9.61 6.71
N LEU A 163 5.97 -9.71 7.47
CA LEU A 163 6.01 -9.75 8.93
C LEU A 163 6.78 -10.97 9.47
N LYS A 164 6.74 -12.11 8.77
CA LYS A 164 7.51 -13.31 9.14
C LYS A 164 9.01 -13.19 8.83
N VAL A 165 9.38 -12.55 7.72
CA VAL A 165 10.78 -12.44 7.31
C VAL A 165 11.48 -11.22 7.90
N ALA A 166 10.73 -10.16 8.24
CA ALA A 166 11.30 -8.93 8.79
C ALA A 166 12.15 -9.13 10.06
N PRO A 167 11.81 -9.96 11.06
CA PRO A 167 12.67 -10.17 12.21
C PRO A 167 13.92 -11.03 11.94
N THR A 168 14.08 -11.62 10.74
CA THR A 168 15.23 -12.46 10.39
C THR A 168 16.30 -11.70 9.58
N ASP A 169 17.55 -12.17 9.62
CA ASP A 169 18.64 -11.66 8.77
C ASP A 169 18.71 -12.37 7.40
N SER A 170 17.67 -13.12 7.02
CA SER A 170 17.64 -13.85 5.75
C SER A 170 17.58 -12.90 4.55
N THR A 171 18.26 -13.29 3.47
CA THR A 171 18.20 -12.57 2.18
C THR A 171 16.81 -12.70 1.56
N VAL A 172 16.26 -11.57 1.11
CA VAL A 172 14.95 -11.53 0.46
C VAL A 172 15.10 -11.13 -1.00
N LEU A 173 14.46 -11.89 -1.89
CA LEU A 173 14.37 -11.58 -3.31
C LEU A 173 12.95 -11.17 -3.67
N ILE A 174 12.77 -9.93 -4.07
CA ILE A 174 11.50 -9.33 -4.45
C ILE A 174 11.40 -9.33 -5.98
N THR A 175 10.42 -10.02 -6.53
CA THR A 175 10.17 -10.09 -7.98
C THR A 175 8.82 -9.47 -8.30
N GLY A 176 8.72 -8.78 -9.43
CA GLY A 176 7.47 -8.18 -9.86
C GLY A 176 7.68 -7.15 -10.95
N GLU A 177 6.65 -6.92 -11.75
CA GLU A 177 6.69 -5.94 -12.85
C GLU A 177 7.10 -4.54 -12.35
N SER A 178 7.56 -3.70 -13.28
CA SER A 178 7.89 -2.31 -12.95
C SER A 178 6.67 -1.59 -12.37
N GLY A 179 6.90 -0.72 -11.38
CA GLY A 179 5.83 0.04 -10.73
C GLY A 179 4.90 -0.77 -9.80
N THR A 180 5.22 -2.01 -9.43
CA THR A 180 4.39 -2.81 -8.50
C THR A 180 4.59 -2.47 -7.01
N GLY A 181 5.61 -1.68 -6.67
CA GLY A 181 5.96 -1.32 -5.28
C GLY A 181 7.08 -2.17 -4.66
N LYS A 182 8.04 -2.66 -5.45
CA LYS A 182 9.17 -3.49 -4.95
C LYS A 182 10.01 -2.77 -3.89
N GLU A 183 10.31 -1.49 -4.10
CA GLU A 183 11.04 -0.68 -3.13
C GLU A 183 10.25 -0.49 -1.83
N LEU A 184 8.92 -0.27 -1.91
CA LEU A 184 8.06 -0.16 -0.74
C LEU A 184 8.06 -1.46 0.09
N VAL A 185 8.09 -2.63 -0.55
CA VAL A 185 8.26 -3.92 0.15
C VAL A 185 9.60 -3.97 0.87
N ALA A 186 10.69 -3.56 0.23
CA ALA A 186 12.02 -3.56 0.85
C ALA A 186 12.09 -2.65 2.08
N ARG A 187 11.48 -1.45 1.98
CA ARG A 187 11.35 -0.51 3.10
C ARG A 187 10.50 -1.09 4.21
N ALA A 188 9.35 -1.71 3.89
CA ALA A 188 8.50 -2.37 4.88
C ALA A 188 9.23 -3.49 5.62
N ILE A 189 10.04 -4.31 4.92
CA ILE A 189 10.87 -5.35 5.55
C ILE A 189 11.87 -4.72 6.53
N HIS A 190 12.55 -3.64 6.14
CA HIS A 190 13.53 -2.97 6.99
C HIS A 190 12.87 -2.37 8.25
N GLN A 191 11.74 -1.68 8.10
CA GLN A 191 11.03 -1.04 9.22
C GLN A 191 10.46 -2.03 10.24
N ASN A 192 10.08 -3.22 9.78
CA ASN A 192 9.59 -4.29 10.65
C ASN A 192 10.72 -5.21 11.17
N SER A 193 11.99 -4.85 10.94
CA SER A 193 13.15 -5.64 11.36
C SER A 193 13.80 -5.14 12.64
N HIS A 194 14.70 -5.94 13.21
CA HIS A 194 15.57 -5.50 14.32
C HIS A 194 16.55 -4.39 13.91
N ARG A 195 16.68 -4.11 12.61
CA ARG A 195 17.56 -3.08 12.03
C ARG A 195 16.81 -1.80 11.65
N LYS A 196 15.55 -1.62 12.08
CA LYS A 196 14.71 -0.46 11.74
C LYS A 196 15.33 0.91 12.10
N ASP A 197 16.15 0.95 13.14
CA ASP A 197 16.82 2.17 13.62
C ASP A 197 18.22 2.34 12.99
N ARG A 198 18.56 1.54 11.98
CA ARG A 198 19.84 1.55 11.25
C ARG A 198 19.64 2.07 9.83
N GLU A 199 20.74 2.33 9.15
CA GLU A 199 20.72 2.83 7.77
C GLU A 199 20.03 1.86 6.80
N PHE A 200 19.20 2.42 5.91
CA PHE A 200 18.63 1.74 4.76
C PHE A 200 19.24 2.34 3.49
N VAL A 201 20.15 1.59 2.86
CA VAL A 201 20.86 2.04 1.66
C VAL A 201 20.24 1.36 0.44
N ALA A 202 19.59 2.15 -0.41
CA ALA A 202 19.00 1.70 -1.66
C ALA A 202 19.89 2.09 -2.86
N VAL A 203 20.19 1.12 -3.73
CA VAL A 203 20.99 1.34 -4.93
C VAL A 203 20.26 0.78 -6.15
N ASP A 204 20.00 1.64 -7.13
CA ASP A 204 19.47 1.26 -8.43
C ASP A 204 20.62 0.83 -9.36
N CYS A 205 20.66 -0.47 -9.67
CA CYS A 205 21.69 -1.09 -10.50
C CYS A 205 21.59 -0.72 -11.99
N SER A 206 20.55 0.02 -12.41
CA SER A 206 20.36 0.49 -13.78
C SER A 206 20.95 1.88 -14.04
N SER A 207 21.16 2.67 -12.97
CA SER A 207 21.38 4.12 -13.07
C SER A 207 22.83 4.55 -13.36
N LEU A 208 23.81 3.68 -13.06
CA LEU A 208 25.24 3.99 -13.14
C LEU A 208 25.96 3.12 -14.18
N VAL A 209 26.96 3.71 -14.83
CA VAL A 209 27.90 2.97 -15.67
C VAL A 209 28.69 1.97 -14.81
N GLU A 210 29.01 0.79 -15.35
CA GLU A 210 29.58 -0.33 -14.59
C GLU A 210 30.79 0.05 -13.71
N THR A 211 31.74 0.83 -14.24
CA THR A 211 32.95 1.24 -13.50
C THR A 211 32.64 2.16 -12.32
N LEU A 212 31.66 3.06 -12.49
CA LEU A 212 31.17 3.92 -11.43
C LEU A 212 30.39 3.10 -10.40
N LEU A 213 29.53 2.19 -10.83
CA LEU A 213 28.78 1.31 -9.92
C LEU A 213 29.71 0.47 -9.04
N GLU A 214 30.78 -0.11 -9.61
CA GLU A 214 31.78 -0.87 -8.85
C GLU A 214 32.47 0.02 -7.78
N SER A 215 32.86 1.24 -8.17
CA SER A 215 33.47 2.21 -7.25
C SER A 215 32.51 2.72 -6.16
N GLU A 216 31.24 2.95 -6.49
CA GLU A 216 30.22 3.40 -5.53
C GLU A 216 29.83 2.29 -4.55
N LEU A 217 29.67 1.05 -5.01
CA LEU A 217 29.32 -0.09 -4.16
C LEU A 217 30.45 -0.44 -3.18
N PHE A 218 31.65 -0.65 -3.71
CA PHE A 218 32.79 -1.19 -2.96
C PHE A 218 33.76 -0.12 -2.44
N GLY A 219 33.66 1.13 -2.88
CA GLY A 219 34.66 2.14 -2.60
C GLY A 219 35.97 1.90 -3.38
N HIS A 220 36.88 2.86 -3.31
CA HIS A 220 38.16 2.78 -4.00
C HIS A 220 39.27 3.48 -3.21
N VAL A 221 40.51 3.04 -3.41
CA VAL A 221 41.70 3.73 -2.87
C VAL A 221 42.27 4.72 -3.88
N LYS A 222 42.92 5.77 -3.38
CA LYS A 222 43.61 6.75 -4.23
C LYS A 222 44.54 6.05 -5.23
N GLY A 223 44.40 6.38 -6.52
CA GLY A 223 45.21 5.82 -7.59
C GLY A 223 44.75 4.47 -8.16
N SER A 224 43.60 3.95 -7.73
CA SER A 224 43.08 2.66 -8.22
C SER A 224 42.64 2.66 -9.70
N PHE A 225 42.29 3.83 -10.26
CA PHE A 225 41.96 4.03 -11.67
C PHE A 225 42.16 5.50 -12.08
N THR A 226 42.12 5.79 -13.38
CA THR A 226 42.23 7.15 -13.92
C THR A 226 41.08 8.04 -13.42
N GLY A 227 41.39 9.03 -12.57
CA GLY A 227 40.40 9.89 -11.90
C GLY A 227 40.18 9.60 -10.40
N ALA A 228 40.81 8.55 -9.85
CA ALA A 228 40.77 8.24 -8.42
C ALA A 228 41.71 9.14 -7.60
N HIS A 229 41.39 10.44 -7.51
CA HIS A 229 42.24 11.44 -6.85
C HIS A 229 42.29 11.29 -5.31
N GLN A 230 41.28 10.65 -4.72
CA GLN A 230 41.15 10.43 -3.27
C GLN A 230 40.61 9.03 -3.00
N THR A 231 40.78 8.54 -1.78
CA THR A 231 40.15 7.31 -1.32
C THR A 231 38.67 7.59 -0.98
N LYS A 232 37.75 6.76 -1.47
CA LYS A 232 36.31 6.90 -1.24
C LYS A 232 35.75 5.64 -0.55
N HIS A 233 34.89 5.84 0.44
CA HIS A 233 34.13 4.77 1.10
C HIS A 233 32.94 4.35 0.23
N GLY A 234 32.69 3.04 0.16
CA GLY A 234 31.58 2.48 -0.64
C GLY A 234 30.24 2.46 0.12
N PHE A 235 29.15 2.26 -0.63
CA PHE A 235 27.81 2.10 -0.08
C PHE A 235 27.69 0.92 0.89
N PHE A 236 28.48 -0.14 0.71
CA PHE A 236 28.50 -1.24 1.67
C PHE A 236 29.00 -0.81 3.06
N GLU A 237 29.96 0.10 3.14
CA GLU A 237 30.46 0.62 4.43
C GLU A 237 29.38 1.47 5.12
N LEU A 238 28.66 2.27 4.34
CA LEU A 238 27.55 3.09 4.84
C LEU A 238 26.38 2.23 5.34
N ALA A 239 26.10 1.12 4.67
CA ALA A 239 25.04 0.19 5.05
C ALA A 239 25.42 -0.75 6.19
N ASN A 240 26.63 -0.66 6.75
CA ASN A 240 27.08 -1.58 7.78
C ASN A 240 26.17 -1.52 9.02
N HIS A 241 25.82 -2.69 9.57
CA HIS A 241 24.77 -2.92 10.57
C HIS A 241 23.33 -2.64 10.12
N GLY A 242 23.12 -2.10 8.92
CA GLY A 242 21.81 -1.76 8.35
C GLY A 242 21.29 -2.77 7.32
N THR A 243 20.45 -2.27 6.41
CA THR A 243 19.90 -3.03 5.28
C THR A 243 20.38 -2.43 3.97
N PHE A 244 20.92 -3.28 3.10
CA PHE A 244 21.30 -2.94 1.74
C PHE A 244 20.22 -3.44 0.77
N PHE A 245 19.64 -2.54 -0.02
CA PHE A 245 18.64 -2.84 -1.03
C PHE A 245 19.20 -2.66 -2.44
N PHE A 246 19.23 -3.76 -3.21
CA PHE A 246 19.54 -3.74 -4.63
C PHE A 246 18.26 -3.64 -5.44
N ASP A 247 18.01 -2.50 -6.10
CA ASP A 247 16.96 -2.44 -7.12
C ASP A 247 17.51 -2.82 -8.49
N GLU A 248 16.66 -3.50 -9.26
CA GLU A 248 16.97 -4.07 -10.57
C GLU A 248 18.27 -4.89 -10.66
N ILE A 249 18.48 -5.82 -9.71
CA ILE A 249 19.71 -6.63 -9.60
C ILE A 249 20.10 -7.40 -10.87
N ALA A 250 19.12 -7.68 -11.74
CA ALA A 250 19.33 -8.34 -13.03
C ALA A 250 20.19 -7.53 -14.01
N ASN A 251 20.41 -6.24 -13.77
CA ASN A 251 21.20 -5.36 -14.63
C ASN A 251 22.70 -5.36 -14.28
N LEU A 252 23.10 -6.02 -13.19
CA LEU A 252 24.52 -6.13 -12.81
C LEU A 252 25.32 -6.91 -13.85
N SER A 253 26.56 -6.48 -14.10
CA SER A 253 27.49 -7.25 -14.94
C SER A 253 27.94 -8.53 -14.23
N LEU A 254 28.34 -9.55 -15.00
CA LEU A 254 28.85 -10.82 -14.44
C LEU A 254 30.06 -10.62 -13.52
N LYS A 255 30.88 -9.59 -13.77
CA LYS A 255 32.03 -9.22 -12.93
C LYS A 255 31.58 -8.72 -11.56
N ILE A 256 30.60 -7.81 -11.52
CA ILE A 256 30.04 -7.31 -10.25
C ILE A 256 29.29 -8.43 -9.52
N GLN A 257 28.54 -9.27 -10.25
CA GLN A 257 27.85 -10.43 -9.67
C GLN A 257 28.81 -11.37 -8.95
N ALA A 258 30.00 -11.65 -9.52
CA ALA A 258 31.02 -12.49 -8.89
C ALA A 258 31.57 -11.88 -7.58
N LYS A 259 31.72 -10.54 -7.53
CA LYS A 259 32.14 -9.85 -6.31
C LYS A 259 31.02 -9.84 -5.27
N LEU A 260 29.79 -9.58 -5.68
CA LEU A 260 28.61 -9.59 -4.81
C LEU A 260 28.39 -10.96 -4.16
N LEU A 261 28.65 -12.05 -4.90
CA LEU A 261 28.59 -13.40 -4.34
C LEU A 261 29.50 -13.56 -3.11
N ARG A 262 30.73 -13.02 -3.17
CA ARG A 262 31.66 -13.03 -2.02
C ARG A 262 31.12 -12.21 -0.85
N VAL A 263 30.53 -11.04 -1.12
CA VAL A 263 29.89 -10.22 -0.07
C VAL A 263 28.77 -10.97 0.64
N ILE A 264 27.93 -11.69 -0.11
CA ILE A 264 26.81 -12.45 0.46
C ILE A 264 27.30 -13.68 1.25
N GLN A 265 28.33 -14.36 0.76
CA GLN A 265 28.83 -15.60 1.36
C GLN A 265 29.77 -15.36 2.54
N GLU A 266 30.82 -14.57 2.33
CA GLU A 266 31.92 -14.36 3.28
C GLU A 266 31.67 -13.17 4.22
N ARG A 267 30.64 -12.36 3.94
CA ARG A 267 30.34 -11.14 4.71
C ARG A 267 31.54 -10.19 4.77
N GLU A 268 32.30 -10.14 3.69
CA GLU A 268 33.43 -9.23 3.52
C GLU A 268 33.57 -8.75 2.09
N PHE A 269 34.25 -7.63 1.90
CA PHE A 269 34.61 -7.11 0.58
C PHE A 269 36.00 -6.47 0.60
N ILE A 270 36.50 -6.13 -0.59
CA ILE A 270 37.77 -5.45 -0.80
C ILE A 270 37.50 -4.22 -1.68
N LYS A 271 38.07 -3.07 -1.30
CA LYS A 271 37.96 -1.83 -2.08
C LYS A 271 38.66 -1.98 -3.42
N VAL A 272 38.22 -1.22 -4.43
CA VAL A 272 38.88 -1.22 -5.74
C VAL A 272 40.31 -0.72 -5.59
N GLY A 273 41.29 -1.54 -5.98
CA GLY A 273 42.72 -1.24 -5.87
C GLY A 273 43.35 -1.52 -4.50
N ASP A 274 42.60 -2.10 -3.55
CA ASP A 274 43.09 -2.48 -2.23
C ASP A 274 43.24 -4.01 -2.12
N HIS A 275 43.92 -4.47 -1.07
CA HIS A 275 44.02 -5.87 -0.66
C HIS A 275 43.45 -6.13 0.74
N LYS A 276 43.13 -5.07 1.49
CA LYS A 276 42.56 -5.19 2.82
C LYS A 276 41.10 -5.65 2.74
N ARG A 277 40.81 -6.73 3.48
CA ARG A 277 39.44 -7.23 3.67
C ARG A 277 38.71 -6.38 4.70
N VAL A 278 37.45 -6.05 4.41
CA VAL A 278 36.56 -5.29 5.29
C VAL A 278 35.37 -6.18 5.61
N GLN A 279 35.16 -6.50 6.89
CA GLN A 279 34.00 -7.25 7.36
C GLN A 279 32.74 -6.39 7.32
N LEU A 280 31.61 -7.02 7.01
CA LEU A 280 30.30 -6.40 6.85
C LEU A 280 29.24 -7.19 7.61
N ASP A 281 28.48 -6.50 8.44
CA ASP A 281 27.25 -7.02 9.02
C ASP A 281 26.06 -6.32 8.36
N ILE A 282 25.60 -6.83 7.23
CA ILE A 282 24.50 -6.23 6.47
C ILE A 282 23.37 -7.21 6.20
N ARG A 283 22.13 -6.74 6.28
CA ARG A 283 21.00 -7.46 5.71
C ARG A 283 20.88 -7.12 4.23
N ILE A 284 20.65 -8.13 3.38
CA ILE A 284 20.53 -7.93 1.93
C ILE A 284 19.09 -8.16 1.49
N VAL A 285 18.54 -7.19 0.76
CA VAL A 285 17.26 -7.29 0.07
C VAL A 285 17.52 -6.96 -1.40
N SER A 286 16.99 -7.76 -2.32
CA SER A 286 17.16 -7.51 -3.75
C SER A 286 15.82 -7.48 -4.45
N ALA A 287 15.71 -6.69 -5.52
CA ALA A 287 14.54 -6.57 -6.35
C ALA A 287 14.89 -6.77 -7.83
N SER A 288 13.99 -7.43 -8.57
CA SER A 288 14.09 -7.58 -10.02
C SER A 288 12.73 -7.45 -10.70
N ASN A 289 12.70 -6.71 -11.82
CA ASN A 289 11.57 -6.67 -12.75
C ASN A 289 11.64 -7.77 -13.83
N LYS A 290 12.81 -8.38 -14.02
CA LYS A 290 13.06 -9.49 -14.96
C LYS A 290 12.96 -10.82 -14.24
N ASN A 291 12.66 -11.87 -15.01
CA ASN A 291 12.76 -13.24 -14.54
C ASN A 291 14.24 -13.64 -14.42
N LEU A 292 14.72 -13.80 -13.19
CA LEU A 292 16.11 -14.17 -12.92
C LEU A 292 16.42 -15.60 -13.40
N GLU A 293 15.45 -16.52 -13.34
CA GLU A 293 15.65 -17.90 -13.82
C GLU A 293 15.90 -17.95 -15.34
N GLU A 294 15.18 -17.13 -16.11
CA GLU A 294 15.42 -16.96 -17.55
C GLU A 294 16.77 -16.29 -17.80
N SER A 295 17.15 -15.34 -16.95
CA SER A 295 18.45 -14.65 -17.05
C SER A 295 19.63 -15.59 -16.77
N VAL A 296 19.45 -16.57 -15.87
CA VAL A 296 20.42 -17.65 -15.61
C VAL A 296 20.54 -18.56 -16.83
N LYS A 297 19.41 -19.00 -17.41
CA LYS A 297 19.41 -19.82 -18.64
C LYS A 297 20.05 -19.12 -19.84
N ALA A 298 19.99 -17.79 -19.87
CA ALA A 298 20.61 -16.96 -20.90
C ALA A 298 22.08 -16.56 -20.59
N GLU A 299 22.69 -17.13 -19.54
CA GLU A 299 24.06 -16.83 -19.08
C GLU A 299 24.32 -15.34 -18.75
N LYS A 300 23.26 -14.56 -18.52
CA LYS A 300 23.34 -13.15 -18.13
C LYS A 300 23.36 -12.95 -16.62
N PHE A 301 22.99 -13.98 -15.88
CA PHE A 301 22.98 -13.98 -14.43
C PHE A 301 23.61 -15.27 -13.90
N ARG A 302 24.46 -15.18 -12.89
CA ARG A 302 25.11 -16.36 -12.33
C ARG A 302 24.15 -17.19 -11.51
N GLU A 303 24.17 -18.50 -11.73
CA GLU A 303 23.32 -19.46 -11.02
C GLU A 303 23.64 -19.50 -9.51
N ASP A 304 24.92 -19.46 -9.14
CA ASP A 304 25.38 -19.47 -7.74
C ASP A 304 24.86 -18.26 -6.94
N LEU A 305 24.84 -17.08 -7.57
CA LEU A 305 24.30 -15.86 -6.99
C LEU A 305 22.77 -15.92 -6.86
N TYR A 306 22.07 -16.47 -7.85
CA TYR A 306 20.61 -16.62 -7.82
C TYR A 306 20.15 -17.40 -6.58
N TYR A 307 20.74 -18.57 -6.32
CA TYR A 307 20.36 -19.38 -5.16
C TYR A 307 20.68 -18.72 -3.82
N ARG A 308 21.71 -17.88 -3.75
CA ARG A 308 22.05 -17.12 -2.53
C ARG A 308 21.14 -15.91 -2.29
N LEU A 309 20.55 -15.34 -3.35
CA LEU A 309 19.59 -14.24 -3.25
C LEU A 309 18.17 -14.76 -3.00
N SER A 310 17.79 -15.88 -3.63
CA SER A 310 16.45 -16.45 -3.60
C SER A 310 16.18 -17.33 -2.37
N VAL A 311 16.64 -16.90 -1.19
CA VAL A 311 16.36 -17.63 0.07
C VAL A 311 14.90 -17.46 0.47
N VAL A 312 14.39 -16.23 0.44
CA VAL A 312 12.97 -15.93 0.62
C VAL A 312 12.45 -15.16 -0.60
N PRO A 313 11.80 -15.84 -1.56
CA PRO A 313 11.23 -15.19 -2.72
C PRO A 313 9.86 -14.57 -2.40
N LEU A 314 9.73 -13.26 -2.67
CA LEU A 314 8.48 -12.51 -2.60
C LEU A 314 8.10 -12.06 -4.01
N LYS A 315 6.98 -12.57 -4.54
CA LYS A 315 6.48 -12.21 -5.86
C LYS A 315 5.29 -11.28 -5.75
N LEU A 316 5.48 -10.03 -6.17
CA LEU A 316 4.43 -9.01 -6.21
C LEU A 316 3.49 -9.24 -7.40
N PRO A 317 2.16 -9.26 -7.16
CA PRO A 317 1.19 -9.33 -8.24
C PRO A 317 1.13 -7.98 -8.97
N PRO A 318 0.97 -8.00 -10.31
CA PRO A 318 0.65 -6.79 -11.05
C PRO A 318 -0.74 -6.26 -10.67
N LEU A 319 -0.97 -4.97 -10.87
CA LEU A 319 -2.20 -4.28 -10.45
C LEU A 319 -3.46 -4.91 -11.06
N ARG A 320 -3.39 -5.37 -12.32
CA ARG A 320 -4.47 -6.13 -12.99
C ARG A 320 -4.91 -7.42 -12.30
N LYS A 321 -4.08 -8.01 -11.42
CA LYS A 321 -4.42 -9.19 -10.62
C LYS A 321 -4.91 -8.85 -9.20
N ARG A 322 -4.98 -7.56 -8.87
CA ARG A 322 -5.44 -7.00 -7.60
C ARG A 322 -6.30 -5.75 -7.84
N LYS A 323 -7.32 -5.89 -8.69
CA LYS A 323 -8.25 -4.81 -9.07
C LYS A 323 -8.94 -4.16 -7.87
N GLU A 324 -9.22 -4.94 -6.81
CA GLU A 324 -9.80 -4.48 -5.54
C GLU A 324 -8.94 -3.40 -4.84
N ASP A 325 -7.64 -3.34 -5.14
CA ASP A 325 -6.75 -2.34 -4.55
C ASP A 325 -6.79 -1.00 -5.28
N VAL A 326 -7.36 -0.93 -6.49
CA VAL A 326 -7.37 0.29 -7.33
C VAL A 326 -8.13 1.46 -6.65
N PRO A 327 -9.36 1.27 -6.12
CA PRO A 327 -10.06 2.38 -5.45
C PRO A 327 -9.30 2.92 -4.24
N LEU A 328 -8.68 2.03 -3.47
CA LEU A 328 -7.93 2.41 -2.27
C LEU A 328 -6.64 3.17 -2.59
N LEU A 329 -5.96 2.75 -3.64
CA LEU A 329 -4.79 3.46 -4.15
C LEU A 329 -5.19 4.82 -4.72
N MET A 330 -6.34 4.90 -5.39
CA MET A 330 -6.89 6.15 -5.91
C MET A 330 -7.16 7.15 -4.77
N ASP A 331 -7.89 6.74 -3.74
CA ASP A 331 -8.18 7.57 -2.56
C ASP A 331 -6.89 8.04 -1.87
N HIS A 332 -5.91 7.15 -1.72
CA HIS A 332 -4.63 7.49 -1.14
C HIS A 332 -3.85 8.52 -1.96
N PHE A 333 -3.72 8.33 -3.27
CA PHE A 333 -2.99 9.26 -4.12
C PHE A 333 -3.71 10.61 -4.23
N LEU A 334 -5.05 10.60 -4.31
CA LEU A 334 -5.84 11.84 -4.29
C LEU A 334 -5.59 12.61 -3.00
N ALA A 335 -5.65 11.96 -1.83
CA ALA A 335 -5.35 12.61 -0.55
C ALA A 335 -3.90 13.11 -0.49
N LYS A 336 -2.93 12.31 -0.93
CA LYS A 336 -1.48 12.64 -0.95
C LYS A 336 -1.22 13.89 -1.77
N PHE A 337 -1.68 13.93 -3.02
CA PHE A 337 -1.42 15.03 -3.94
C PHE A 337 -2.26 16.27 -3.62
N SER A 338 -3.51 16.10 -3.16
CA SER A 338 -4.36 17.24 -2.77
C SER A 338 -3.79 17.98 -1.56
N ASN A 339 -3.28 17.25 -0.56
CA ASN A 339 -2.57 17.83 0.58
C ASN A 339 -1.30 18.58 0.14
N LYS A 340 -0.52 17.98 -0.77
CA LYS A 340 0.70 18.60 -1.31
C LYS A 340 0.39 19.89 -2.10
N MET A 341 -0.71 19.90 -2.85
CA MET A 341 -1.17 21.05 -3.66
C MET A 341 -2.03 22.05 -2.86
N LYS A 342 -2.35 21.75 -1.60
CA LYS A 342 -3.28 22.53 -0.75
C LYS A 342 -4.64 22.77 -1.41
N LYS A 343 -5.14 21.77 -2.14
CA LYS A 343 -6.48 21.75 -2.76
C LYS A 343 -7.37 20.75 -2.03
N ALA A 344 -8.70 20.91 -2.15
CA ALA A 344 -9.64 19.87 -1.74
C ALA A 344 -9.46 18.63 -2.62
N ALA A 345 -9.55 17.45 -2.04
CA ALA A 345 -9.47 16.20 -2.80
C ALA A 345 -10.77 16.00 -3.60
N PRO A 346 -10.70 15.91 -4.94
CA PRO A 346 -11.89 15.68 -5.74
C PRO A 346 -12.39 14.25 -5.56
N GLN A 347 -13.69 14.06 -5.70
CA GLN A 347 -14.28 12.73 -5.74
C GLN A 347 -14.13 12.10 -7.12
N VAL A 348 -14.11 10.78 -7.19
CA VAL A 348 -14.13 10.05 -8.47
C VAL A 348 -15.56 9.58 -8.70
N SER A 349 -16.15 9.90 -9.85
CA SER A 349 -17.47 9.36 -10.22
C SER A 349 -17.41 7.84 -10.40
N ASP A 350 -18.50 7.13 -10.13
CA ASP A 350 -18.58 5.67 -10.27
C ASP A 350 -18.17 5.19 -11.68
N ASP A 351 -18.66 5.85 -12.74
CA ASP A 351 -18.31 5.53 -14.13
C ASP A 351 -16.79 5.65 -14.39
N ALA A 352 -16.16 6.68 -13.82
CA ALA A 352 -14.71 6.86 -13.94
C ALA A 352 -13.95 5.80 -13.13
N MET A 353 -14.45 5.43 -11.95
CA MET A 353 -13.85 4.39 -11.12
C MET A 353 -13.91 3.03 -11.82
N GLU A 354 -15.02 2.68 -12.46
CA GLU A 354 -15.15 1.44 -13.23
C GLU A 354 -14.11 1.37 -14.36
N MET A 355 -13.96 2.45 -15.13
CA MET A 355 -12.92 2.55 -16.16
C MET A 355 -11.50 2.36 -15.61
N LEU A 356 -11.21 2.94 -14.45
CA LEU A 356 -9.92 2.82 -13.78
C LEU A 356 -9.67 1.39 -13.28
N VAL A 357 -10.69 0.73 -12.73
CA VAL A 357 -10.61 -0.66 -12.25
C VAL A 357 -10.41 -1.65 -13.40
N ASP A 358 -11.01 -1.39 -14.56
CA ASP A 358 -10.91 -2.27 -15.73
C ASP A 358 -9.67 -2.06 -16.59
N TYR A 359 -9.00 -0.92 -16.44
CA TYR A 359 -7.74 -0.69 -17.11
C TYR A 359 -6.67 -1.69 -16.64
N ALA A 360 -5.81 -2.14 -17.57
CA ALA A 360 -4.83 -3.19 -17.28
C ALA A 360 -3.58 -2.71 -16.52
N TRP A 361 -3.36 -1.39 -16.46
CA TRP A 361 -2.23 -0.75 -15.78
C TRP A 361 -0.87 -1.41 -16.10
N PRO A 362 -0.37 -1.32 -17.35
CA PRO A 362 0.93 -1.88 -17.73
C PRO A 362 2.11 -1.34 -16.90
N GLY A 363 2.03 -0.09 -16.41
CA GLY A 363 2.99 0.51 -15.47
C GLY A 363 2.60 0.37 -14.00
N ASN A 364 1.57 -0.44 -13.71
CA ASN A 364 1.10 -0.77 -12.37
C ASN A 364 0.80 0.47 -11.50
N VAL A 365 1.19 0.46 -10.23
CA VAL A 365 0.88 1.51 -9.25
C VAL A 365 1.57 2.83 -9.61
N ARG A 366 2.74 2.80 -10.24
CA ARG A 366 3.45 4.01 -10.68
C ARG A 366 2.70 4.76 -11.78
N GLU A 367 2.12 4.02 -12.72
CA GLU A 367 1.27 4.61 -13.77
C GLU A 367 -0.02 5.18 -13.19
N LEU A 368 -0.63 4.49 -12.21
CA LEU A 368 -1.78 4.99 -11.47
C LEU A 368 -1.43 6.30 -10.75
N GLU A 369 -0.35 6.33 -9.96
CA GLU A 369 0.12 7.52 -9.24
C GLU A 369 0.32 8.72 -10.18
N HIS A 370 1.05 8.53 -11.28
CA HIS A 370 1.27 9.59 -12.27
C HIS A 370 -0.02 10.04 -12.97
N THR A 371 -0.97 9.13 -13.17
CA THR A 371 -2.28 9.46 -13.75
C THR A 371 -3.07 10.36 -12.82
N VAL A 372 -3.11 10.04 -11.52
CA VAL A 372 -3.78 10.87 -10.50
C VAL A 372 -3.13 12.24 -10.39
N GLU A 373 -1.80 12.29 -10.29
CA GLU A 373 -1.06 13.56 -10.27
C GLU A 373 -1.39 14.43 -11.49
N ARG A 374 -1.42 13.81 -12.69
CA ARG A 374 -1.76 14.51 -13.93
C ARG A 374 -3.18 15.06 -13.93
N ILE A 375 -4.16 14.30 -13.45
CA ILE A 375 -5.56 14.76 -13.39
C ILE A 375 -5.67 15.97 -12.47
N LEU A 376 -5.07 15.93 -11.29
CA LEU A 376 -5.09 17.04 -10.32
C LEU A 376 -4.38 18.31 -10.80
N ILE A 377 -3.41 18.18 -11.72
CA ILE A 377 -2.70 19.33 -12.32
C ILE A 377 -3.52 19.96 -13.45
N LEU A 378 -4.17 19.15 -14.27
CA LEU A 378 -4.79 19.61 -15.52
C LEU A 378 -6.27 19.97 -15.37
N GLU A 379 -6.96 19.36 -14.40
CA GLU A 379 -8.39 19.49 -14.22
C GLU A 379 -8.67 20.23 -12.90
N ASP A 380 -9.40 21.34 -12.99
CA ASP A 380 -9.95 22.04 -11.83
C ASP A 380 -11.42 21.66 -11.68
N THR A 381 -11.67 20.46 -11.15
CA THR A 381 -13.03 19.93 -10.92
C THR A 381 -13.12 19.25 -9.55
N ASP A 382 -14.28 19.37 -8.89
CA ASP A 382 -14.57 18.69 -7.61
C ASP A 382 -14.88 17.20 -7.81
N VAL A 383 -15.20 16.79 -9.05
CA VAL A 383 -15.54 15.42 -9.42
C VAL A 383 -14.84 15.03 -10.71
N ILE A 384 -13.98 14.01 -10.63
CA ILE A 384 -13.30 13.37 -11.77
C ILE A 384 -14.30 12.48 -12.50
N ARG A 385 -14.61 12.84 -13.75
CA ARG A 385 -15.51 12.12 -14.66
C ARG A 385 -14.72 11.39 -15.75
N PRO A 386 -15.34 10.44 -16.49
CA PRO A 386 -14.67 9.71 -17.58
C PRO A 386 -13.99 10.58 -18.65
N ARG A 387 -14.51 11.79 -18.89
CA ARG A 387 -13.95 12.76 -19.85
C ARG A 387 -12.64 13.41 -19.39
N ASP A 388 -12.42 13.43 -18.07
CA ASP A 388 -11.25 14.01 -17.42
C ASP A 388 -10.11 12.97 -17.34
N LEU A 389 -10.43 11.68 -17.59
CA LEU A 389 -9.44 10.62 -17.66
C LEU A 389 -8.58 10.74 -18.92
N PRO A 390 -7.27 10.42 -18.85
CA PRO A 390 -6.42 10.42 -20.02
C PRO A 390 -6.94 9.52 -21.15
N SER A 391 -6.78 10.00 -22.38
CA SER A 391 -7.29 9.33 -23.59
C SER A 391 -6.80 7.90 -23.79
N PHE A 392 -5.70 7.47 -23.15
CA PHE A 392 -5.22 6.09 -23.21
C PHE A 392 -6.03 5.11 -22.33
N ILE A 393 -6.73 5.63 -21.31
CA ILE A 393 -7.69 4.88 -20.49
C ILE A 393 -9.03 4.87 -21.24
N SER A 394 -9.49 6.04 -21.69
CA SER A 394 -10.78 6.20 -22.39
C SER A 394 -10.82 5.52 -23.77
N ARG A 395 -9.67 5.35 -24.46
CA ARG A 395 -9.64 4.70 -25.79
C ARG A 395 -9.94 3.21 -25.79
N ARG A 396 -9.77 2.49 -24.67
CA ARG A 396 -10.04 1.04 -24.65
C ARG A 396 -11.52 0.71 -24.76
N GLN A 397 -12.42 1.59 -24.30
CA GLN A 397 -13.84 1.44 -24.59
C GLN A 397 -14.14 1.67 -26.08
N ASN A 398 -13.45 2.58 -26.78
CA ASN A 398 -13.68 2.76 -28.22
C ASN A 398 -13.19 1.58 -29.09
N GLU A 399 -12.23 0.78 -28.60
CA GLU A 399 -11.78 -0.43 -29.32
C GLU A 399 -12.63 -1.67 -29.01
N PHE A 400 -13.25 -1.77 -27.82
CA PHE A 400 -14.20 -2.84 -27.47
C PHE A 400 -15.67 -2.51 -27.78
N GLN A 401 -16.06 -1.23 -27.87
CA GLN A 401 -17.35 -0.76 -28.43
C GLN A 401 -17.47 -0.98 -29.95
N MET A 402 -16.55 -1.71 -30.58
CA MET A 402 -16.87 -2.35 -31.85
C MET A 402 -18.02 -3.35 -31.70
N PHE A 403 -18.20 -3.90 -30.50
CA PHE A 403 -19.31 -4.74 -30.08
C PHE A 403 -20.12 -3.94 -29.05
N SER A 404 -21.15 -3.23 -29.50
CA SER A 404 -22.16 -2.62 -28.62
C SER A 404 -22.92 -3.70 -27.84
N GLU A 405 -23.56 -3.33 -26.73
CA GLU A 405 -24.46 -4.19 -25.93
C GLU A 405 -25.68 -4.70 -26.72
N GLU A 406 -25.96 -4.12 -27.90
CA GLU A 406 -26.93 -4.65 -28.85
C GLU A 406 -26.32 -5.73 -29.77
N PRO A 407 -26.97 -6.89 -29.95
CA PRO A 407 -26.49 -7.93 -30.85
C PRO A 407 -26.49 -7.43 -32.30
N LEU A 408 -25.30 -7.10 -32.80
CA LEU A 408 -25.08 -6.73 -34.20
C LEU A 408 -25.19 -7.95 -35.10
N SER A 409 -25.74 -7.75 -36.29
CA SER A 409 -25.66 -8.77 -37.34
C SER A 409 -24.21 -9.04 -37.74
N LEU A 410 -23.92 -10.26 -38.21
CA LEU A 410 -22.58 -10.62 -38.72
C LEU A 410 -22.11 -9.66 -39.83
N GLU A 411 -23.04 -9.10 -40.61
CA GLU A 411 -22.75 -8.15 -41.68
C GLU A 411 -22.31 -6.78 -41.15
N GLU A 412 -22.92 -6.28 -40.08
CA GLU A 412 -22.54 -5.01 -39.45
C GLU A 412 -21.21 -5.12 -38.70
N LEU A 413 -20.98 -6.27 -38.06
CA LEU A 413 -19.70 -6.56 -37.42
C LEU A 413 -18.56 -6.55 -38.44
N GLU A 414 -18.77 -7.24 -39.56
CA GLU A 414 -17.81 -7.31 -40.65
C GLU A 414 -17.55 -5.92 -41.25
N LYS A 415 -18.59 -5.11 -41.47
CA LYS A 415 -18.47 -3.73 -41.96
C LYS A 415 -17.64 -2.86 -41.02
N LYS A 416 -17.91 -2.91 -39.70
CA LYS A 416 -17.16 -2.16 -38.69
C LYS A 416 -15.69 -2.59 -38.67
N TYR A 417 -15.42 -3.89 -38.62
CA TYR A 417 -14.05 -4.41 -38.56
C TYR A 417 -13.22 -4.08 -39.81
N ILE A 418 -13.80 -4.22 -41.01
CA ILE A 418 -13.14 -3.83 -42.26
C ILE A 418 -12.77 -2.34 -42.25
N ARG A 419 -13.66 -1.47 -41.76
CA ARG A 419 -13.40 -0.02 -41.64
C ARG A 419 -12.23 0.28 -40.71
N PHE A 420 -12.15 -0.40 -39.57
CA PHE A 420 -11.03 -0.25 -38.62
C PHE A 420 -9.68 -0.67 -39.22
N VAL A 421 -9.64 -1.82 -39.90
CA VAL A 421 -8.40 -2.29 -40.53
C VAL A 421 -7.97 -1.36 -41.67
N LEU A 422 -8.90 -0.80 -42.43
CA LEU A 422 -8.60 0.19 -43.47
C LEU A 422 -8.06 1.51 -42.89
N ALA A 423 -8.63 2.01 -41.79
CA ALA A 423 -8.12 3.19 -41.10
C ALA A 423 -6.70 2.99 -40.57
N ARG A 424 -6.45 1.85 -39.91
CA ARG A 424 -5.13 1.50 -39.34
C ARG A 424 -4.05 1.31 -40.42
N THR A 425 -4.45 0.87 -41.61
CA THR A 425 -3.55 0.70 -42.75
C THR A 425 -3.46 1.94 -43.66
N LYS A 426 -4.08 3.06 -43.27
CA LYS A 426 -4.15 4.31 -44.05
C LYS A 426 -4.63 4.08 -45.49
N GLY A 427 -5.67 3.25 -45.65
CA GLY A 427 -6.27 2.92 -46.94
C GLY A 427 -5.45 1.95 -47.82
N ARG A 428 -4.35 1.37 -47.32
CA ARG A 428 -3.53 0.41 -48.09
C ARG A 428 -4.21 -0.95 -48.19
N LYS A 429 -5.05 -1.12 -49.20
CA LYS A 429 -5.88 -2.32 -49.45
C LYS A 429 -5.10 -3.66 -49.43
N SER A 430 -3.85 -3.69 -49.88
CA SER A 430 -3.03 -4.92 -49.84
C SER A 430 -2.67 -5.35 -48.41
N LYS A 431 -2.28 -4.38 -47.56
CA LYS A 431 -1.96 -4.65 -46.15
C LYS A 431 -3.22 -4.97 -45.34
N ALA A 432 -4.31 -4.28 -45.63
CA ALA A 432 -5.60 -4.56 -45.00
C ALA A 432 -6.11 -5.97 -45.32
N ALA A 433 -5.99 -6.42 -46.57
CA ALA A 433 -6.39 -7.76 -47.00
C ALA A 433 -5.61 -8.86 -46.26
N ASN A 434 -4.29 -8.70 -46.09
CA ASN A 434 -3.47 -9.63 -45.34
C ASN A 434 -3.84 -9.70 -43.85
N ILE A 435 -4.15 -8.57 -43.21
CA ILE A 435 -4.56 -8.52 -41.81
C ILE A 435 -5.95 -9.16 -41.61
N LEU A 436 -6.85 -8.98 -42.58
CA LEU A 436 -8.19 -9.56 -42.58
C LEU A 436 -8.21 -11.05 -43.00
N GLY A 437 -7.08 -11.60 -43.47
CA GLY A 437 -7.00 -12.98 -43.95
C GLY A 437 -7.78 -13.25 -45.23
N ILE A 438 -8.13 -12.22 -46.01
CA ILE A 438 -8.92 -12.33 -47.24
C ILE A 438 -8.14 -11.85 -48.46
N ASN A 439 -8.54 -12.29 -49.66
CA ASN A 439 -7.90 -11.86 -50.88
C ASN A 439 -8.24 -10.39 -51.20
N ARG A 440 -7.31 -9.65 -51.85
CA ARG A 440 -7.47 -8.23 -52.20
C ARG A 440 -8.70 -7.95 -53.06
N LYS A 441 -9.06 -8.89 -53.96
CA LYS A 441 -10.28 -8.81 -54.78
C LYS A 441 -11.55 -8.87 -53.92
N THR A 442 -11.59 -9.79 -52.95
CA THR A 442 -12.69 -9.96 -51.99
C THR A 442 -12.85 -8.72 -51.10
N LEU A 443 -11.74 -8.16 -50.60
CA LEU A 443 -11.78 -6.90 -49.86
C LEU A 443 -12.32 -5.74 -50.72
N GLY A 444 -11.92 -5.67 -52.00
CA GLY A 444 -12.42 -4.66 -52.93
C GLY A 444 -13.93 -4.76 -53.18
N GLN A 445 -14.48 -5.98 -53.27
CA GLN A 445 -15.92 -6.21 -53.37
C GLN A 445 -16.66 -5.83 -52.09
N LYS A 446 -16.12 -6.17 -50.91
CA LYS A 446 -16.73 -5.81 -49.61
C LYS A 446 -16.71 -4.31 -49.35
N ILE A 447 -15.65 -3.60 -49.74
CA ILE A 447 -15.60 -2.12 -49.65
C ILE A 447 -16.71 -1.47 -50.48
N LYS A 448 -16.95 -1.96 -51.70
CA LYS A 448 -18.04 -1.47 -52.57
C LYS A 448 -19.41 -1.86 -52.02
N LYS A 449 -19.57 -3.10 -51.54
CA LYS A 449 -20.83 -3.61 -50.96
C LYS A 449 -21.26 -2.79 -49.74
N TYR A 450 -20.30 -2.39 -48.90
CA TYR A 450 -20.55 -1.69 -47.65
C TYR A 450 -20.41 -0.17 -47.71
N ASP A 451 -20.13 0.38 -48.89
CA ASP A 451 -19.85 1.79 -49.14
C ASP A 451 -18.84 2.39 -48.16
N LEU A 452 -17.67 1.74 -48.08
CA LEU A 452 -16.57 2.11 -47.17
C LEU A 452 -15.51 2.97 -47.86
N SER A 453 -15.95 3.87 -48.74
CA SER A 453 -15.16 4.75 -49.61
C SER A 453 -14.18 5.64 -48.83
#